data_AF-A0A2V8Q1Y8-F1
#
_entry.id   AF-A0A2V8Q1Y8-F1
#
_cell.length_a   1.000
_cell.length_b   1.000
_cell.length_c   1.000
_cell.angle_alpha   90.00
_cell.angle_beta   90.00
_cell.angle_gamma   90.00
#
_symmetry.space_group_name_H-M   'P 1'
#
loop_
_entity.id
_entity.type
_entity.pdbx_description
1 polymer ?
#
loop_
_entity_poly.entity_id
_entity_poly.type
_entity_poly.pdbx_seq_one_letter_code
_entity_poly.pdbx_strand_id
1 'polypeptide(L)'
;IATKRAEAINLFDEEGAALAGTAYGSLSFFLSRALQGDAEGAAIHVTPQLEKASSWTEYLALFLADGYSLLGNSDTAMKWLRAAVDQGFINYPYLANNDPFLVNVRFDSRFTELILEVKQRWEALTTSEKLKFESGSRIKKE
;
A
#
# COMPACT_ATOMS: atom_id res chain seq x y z
N ILE A 1 21.33 -6.88 0.61
CA ILE A 1 19.90 -6.95 1.02
C ILE A 1 19.78 -6.86 2.54
N ALA A 2 20.50 -7.67 3.32
CA ALA A 2 20.48 -7.63 4.79
C ALA A 2 20.77 -6.23 5.39
N THR A 3 21.78 -5.51 4.89
CA THR A 3 22.12 -4.16 5.38
C THR A 3 20.99 -3.15 5.19
N LYS A 4 20.34 -3.15 4.02
CA LYS A 4 19.22 -2.24 3.73
C LYS A 4 17.99 -2.54 4.58
N ARG A 5 17.77 -3.81 4.95
CA ARG A 5 16.68 -4.21 5.85
C ARG A 5 16.92 -3.68 7.27
N ALA A 6 18.12 -3.84 7.80
CA ALA A 6 18.48 -3.34 9.13
C ALA A 6 18.39 -1.80 9.19
N GLU A 7 18.87 -1.12 8.14
CA GLU A 7 18.74 0.33 8.01
C GLU A 7 17.27 0.78 8.00
N ALA A 8 16.39 0.12 7.24
CA ALA A 8 14.97 0.43 7.22
C ALA A 8 14.29 0.23 8.58
N ILE A 9 14.65 -0.83 9.31
CA ILE A 9 14.13 -1.08 10.66
C ILE A 9 14.51 0.08 11.60
N ASN A 10 15.77 0.51 11.59
CA ASN A 10 16.22 1.62 12.42
C ASN A 10 15.49 2.92 12.06
N LEU A 11 15.34 3.21 10.77
CA LEU A 11 14.62 4.41 10.31
C LEU A 11 13.16 4.41 10.79
N PHE A 12 12.47 3.27 10.68
CA PHE A 12 11.10 3.14 11.15
C PHE A 12 10.98 3.23 12.68
N ASP A 13 11.96 2.72 13.43
CA ASP A 13 11.97 2.87 14.89
C ASP A 13 12.19 4.34 15.29
N GLU A 14 13.09 5.06 14.60
CA GLU A 14 13.32 6.50 14.81
C GLU A 14 12.09 7.34 14.44
N GLU A 15 11.49 7.08 13.28
CA GLU A 15 10.24 7.74 12.84
C GLU A 15 9.09 7.45 13.80
N GLY A 16 8.95 6.19 14.22
CA GLY A 16 7.96 5.74 15.18
C GLY A 16 8.05 6.50 16.50
N ALA A 17 9.27 6.69 17.00
CA ALA A 17 9.53 7.46 18.21
C ALA A 17 9.27 8.96 18.02
N ALA A 18 9.69 9.53 16.90
CA ALA A 18 9.49 10.96 16.60
C ALA A 18 8.01 11.32 16.40
N LEU A 19 7.21 10.39 15.88
CA LEU A 19 5.78 10.55 15.60
C LEU A 19 4.90 9.81 16.62
N ALA A 20 5.40 9.58 17.83
CA ALA A 20 4.68 8.86 18.88
C ALA A 20 3.28 9.45 19.15
N GLY A 21 2.28 8.59 19.34
CA GLY A 21 0.89 8.99 19.54
C GLY A 21 0.13 9.35 18.26
N THR A 22 0.73 9.19 17.09
CA THR A 22 0.08 9.37 15.79
C THR A 22 -0.15 8.03 15.08
N ALA A 23 -1.02 8.03 14.07
CA ALA A 23 -1.19 6.89 13.16
C ALA A 23 0.10 6.56 12.41
N TYR A 24 0.86 7.56 11.96
CA TYR A 24 2.13 7.37 11.25
C TYR A 24 3.21 6.77 12.14
N GLY A 25 3.32 7.21 13.39
CA GLY A 25 4.24 6.59 14.35
C GLY A 25 3.88 5.13 14.65
N SER A 26 2.58 4.85 14.78
CA SER A 26 2.07 3.47 14.94
C SER A 26 2.38 2.61 13.71
N LEU A 27 2.16 3.14 12.50
CA LEU A 27 2.47 2.44 11.26
C LEU A 27 3.97 2.15 11.11
N SER A 28 4.83 3.11 11.48
CA SER A 28 6.28 2.95 11.40
C SER A 28 6.75 1.79 12.27
N PHE A 29 6.32 1.74 13.53
CA PHE A 29 6.63 0.61 14.40
C PHE A 29 6.03 -0.71 13.88
N PHE A 30 4.81 -0.71 13.35
CA PHE A 30 4.22 -1.89 12.72
C PHE A 30 5.09 -2.42 11.58
N LEU A 31 5.55 -1.57 10.65
CA LEU A 31 6.41 -1.95 9.54
C LEU A 31 7.80 -2.39 10.00
N SER A 32 8.37 -1.75 11.02
CA SER A 32 9.62 -2.18 11.67
C SER A 32 9.52 -3.63 12.16
N ARG A 33 8.45 -3.98 12.89
CA ARG A 33 8.21 -5.34 13.39
C ARG A 33 7.89 -6.33 12.27
N ALA A 34 7.10 -5.91 11.27
CA ALA A 34 6.83 -6.72 10.09
C ALA A 34 8.11 -7.08 9.31
N LEU A 35 9.03 -6.13 9.16
CA LEU A 35 10.36 -6.38 8.59
C LEU A 35 11.24 -7.27 9.46
N GLN A 36 10.91 -7.50 10.72
CA GLN A 36 11.60 -8.47 11.58
C GLN A 36 10.93 -9.85 11.55
N GLY A 37 9.74 -9.96 10.93
CA GLY A 37 8.91 -11.17 11.00
C GLY A 37 8.21 -11.34 12.35
N ASP A 38 8.20 -10.29 13.18
CA ASP A 38 7.64 -10.30 14.53
C ASP A 38 6.14 -9.95 14.47
N ALA A 39 5.31 -10.96 14.20
CA ALA A 39 3.87 -10.77 14.07
C ALA A 39 3.21 -10.31 15.38
N GLU A 40 3.66 -10.85 16.52
CA GLU A 40 3.11 -10.50 17.83
C GLU A 40 3.47 -9.07 18.21
N GLY A 41 4.73 -8.67 18.03
CA GLY A 41 5.17 -7.30 18.26
C GLY A 41 4.54 -6.30 17.30
N ALA A 42 4.34 -6.69 16.03
CA ALA A 42 3.66 -5.84 15.05
C ALA A 42 2.20 -5.55 15.45
N ALA A 43 1.47 -6.56 15.93
CA ALA A 43 0.06 -6.43 16.30
C ALA A 43 -0.18 -5.36 17.39
N ILE A 44 0.78 -5.17 18.30
CA ILE A 44 0.70 -4.14 19.36
C ILE A 44 0.59 -2.72 18.77
N HIS A 45 1.19 -2.50 17.60
CA HIS A 45 1.23 -1.20 16.95
C HIS A 45 0.05 -0.95 15.99
N VAL A 46 -0.82 -1.94 15.77
CA VAL A 46 -2.06 -1.76 15.02
C VAL A 46 -3.13 -1.20 15.96
N THR A 47 -3.08 0.11 16.18
CA THR A 47 -3.99 0.82 17.09
C THR A 47 -5.31 1.16 16.43
N PRO A 48 -6.40 1.39 17.20
CA PRO A 48 -7.67 1.86 16.64
C PRO A 48 -7.54 3.18 15.86
N GLN A 49 -6.60 4.05 16.26
CA GLN A 49 -6.31 5.28 15.54
C GLN A 49 -5.69 5.00 14.17
N LEU A 50 -4.73 4.07 14.08
CA LEU A 50 -4.14 3.65 12.81
C LEU A 50 -5.19 3.00 11.90
N GLU A 51 -6.01 2.09 12.43
CA GLU A 51 -7.08 1.46 11.66
C GLU A 51 -8.08 2.50 11.11
N LYS A 52 -8.49 3.45 11.96
CA LYS A 52 -9.41 4.52 11.55
C LYS A 52 -8.78 5.42 10.48
N ALA A 53 -7.52 5.82 10.65
CA ALA A 53 -6.83 6.62 9.65
C ALA A 53 -6.71 5.86 8.31
N SER A 54 -6.39 4.57 8.35
CA SER A 54 -6.28 3.71 7.17
C SER A 54 -7.62 3.47 6.46
N SER A 55 -8.74 3.73 7.12
CA SER A 55 -10.06 3.72 6.47
C SER A 55 -10.32 4.96 5.60
N TRP A 56 -9.48 5.99 5.68
CA TRP A 56 -9.65 7.26 4.98
C TRP A 56 -8.51 7.61 4.01
N THR A 57 -7.34 7.00 4.18
CA THR A 57 -6.19 7.20 3.28
C THR A 57 -5.68 5.88 2.72
N GLU A 58 -5.59 5.90 1.40
CA GLU A 58 -5.22 4.78 0.56
C GLU A 58 -3.77 4.33 0.81
N TYR A 59 -2.88 5.28 1.15
CA TYR A 59 -1.48 4.97 1.45
C TYR A 59 -1.32 4.23 2.77
N LEU A 60 -2.01 4.65 3.85
CA LEU A 60 -1.93 3.91 5.11
C LEU A 60 -2.57 2.52 4.97
N ALA A 61 -3.66 2.40 4.22
CA ALA A 61 -4.25 1.10 3.89
C ALA A 61 -3.27 0.21 3.12
N LEU A 62 -2.58 0.75 2.10
CA LEU A 62 -1.58 0.02 1.34
C LEU A 62 -0.42 -0.45 2.24
N PHE A 63 0.12 0.43 3.09
CA PHE A 63 1.21 0.06 3.99
C PHE A 63 0.80 -0.97 5.05
N LEU A 64 -0.46 -0.94 5.52
CA LEU A 64 -0.98 -2.05 6.33
C LEU A 64 -1.02 -3.35 5.53
N ALA A 65 -1.47 -3.31 4.28
CA ALA A 65 -1.48 -4.48 3.42
C ALA A 65 -0.06 -5.06 3.23
N ASP A 66 0.93 -4.21 3.00
CA ASP A 66 2.33 -4.59 2.87
C ASP A 66 2.87 -5.27 4.12
N GLY A 67 2.67 -4.66 5.30
CA GLY A 67 3.14 -5.22 6.55
C GLY A 67 2.46 -6.56 6.88
N TYR A 68 1.14 -6.69 6.66
CA TYR A 68 0.46 -7.97 6.85
C TYR A 68 0.90 -9.03 5.83
N SER A 69 1.16 -8.62 4.59
CA SER A 69 1.70 -9.51 3.57
C SER A 69 3.11 -9.99 3.97
N LEU A 70 3.99 -9.10 4.45
CA LEU A 70 5.31 -9.45 4.99
C LEU A 70 5.24 -10.48 6.13
N LEU A 71 4.22 -10.36 6.99
CA LEU A 71 3.95 -11.28 8.09
C LEU A 71 3.25 -12.58 7.66
N GLY A 72 2.91 -12.74 6.38
CA GLY A 72 2.22 -13.92 5.85
C GLY A 72 0.72 -13.97 6.17
N ASN A 73 0.13 -12.90 6.70
CA ASN A 73 -1.30 -12.82 6.97
C ASN A 73 -2.07 -12.35 5.73
N SER A 74 -2.28 -13.28 4.79
CA SER A 74 -2.92 -12.99 3.49
C SER A 74 -4.33 -12.40 3.65
N ASP A 75 -5.12 -12.88 4.61
CA ASP A 75 -6.50 -12.41 4.80
C ASP A 75 -6.57 -10.93 5.18
N THR A 76 -5.79 -10.53 6.19
CA THR A 76 -5.78 -9.13 6.62
C THR A 76 -5.07 -8.24 5.59
N ALA A 77 -4.05 -8.75 4.92
CA ALA A 77 -3.39 -8.05 3.83
C ALA A 77 -4.37 -7.75 2.68
N MET A 78 -5.16 -8.74 2.26
CA MET A 78 -6.19 -8.57 1.23
C MET A 78 -7.29 -7.59 1.63
N LYS A 79 -7.71 -7.61 2.90
CA LYS A 79 -8.69 -6.62 3.44
C LYS A 79 -8.18 -5.19 3.24
N TRP A 80 -6.95 -4.91 3.63
CA TRP A 80 -6.39 -3.55 3.54
C TRP A 80 -6.02 -3.16 2.12
N LEU A 81 -5.55 -4.11 1.29
CA LEU A 81 -5.29 -3.86 -0.11
C LEU A 81 -6.58 -3.49 -0.87
N ARG A 82 -7.68 -4.20 -0.59
CA ARG A 82 -9.01 -3.84 -1.09
C ARG A 82 -9.39 -2.41 -0.67
N ALA A 83 -9.22 -2.09 0.61
CA ALA A 83 -9.54 -0.75 1.12
C ALA A 83 -8.73 0.35 0.40
N ALA A 84 -7.43 0.12 0.14
CA ALA A 84 -6.60 1.07 -0.61
C ALA A 84 -7.12 1.30 -2.04
N VAL A 85 -7.52 0.23 -2.73
CA VAL A 85 -8.07 0.30 -4.10
C VAL A 85 -9.44 0.98 -4.13
N ASP A 86 -10.30 0.69 -3.17
CA ASP A 86 -11.62 1.30 -3.05
C ASP A 86 -11.50 2.81 -2.78
N GLN A 87 -10.45 3.23 -2.07
CA GLN A 87 -10.09 4.63 -1.83
C GLN A 87 -9.38 5.31 -3.02
N GLY A 88 -9.03 4.57 -4.06
CA GLY A 88 -8.50 5.13 -5.32
C GLY A 88 -7.05 4.82 -5.63
N PHE A 89 -6.35 4.01 -4.82
CA PHE A 89 -5.00 3.55 -5.18
C PHE A 89 -5.06 2.50 -6.30
N ILE A 90 -5.16 2.97 -7.54
CA ILE A 90 -5.32 2.12 -8.73
C ILE A 90 -4.10 2.15 -9.66
N ASN A 91 -2.90 2.33 -9.11
CA ASN A 91 -1.67 2.24 -9.88
C ASN A 91 -1.41 0.78 -10.28
N TYR A 92 -2.03 0.34 -11.38
CA TYR A 92 -1.98 -1.04 -11.84
C TYR A 92 -0.55 -1.57 -12.03
N PRO A 93 0.36 -0.89 -12.76
CA PRO A 93 1.73 -1.40 -12.91
C PRO A 93 2.44 -1.61 -11.58
N TYR A 94 2.21 -0.72 -10.60
CA TYR A 94 2.80 -0.83 -9.29
C TYR A 94 2.27 -2.04 -8.52
N LEU A 95 0.95 -2.14 -8.31
CA LEU A 95 0.34 -3.24 -7.56
C LEU A 95 0.57 -4.59 -8.23
N ALA A 96 0.47 -4.66 -9.56
CA ALA A 96 0.58 -5.91 -10.30
C ALA A 96 2.02 -6.41 -10.40
N ASN A 97 3.04 -5.54 -10.37
CA ASN A 97 4.41 -5.95 -10.71
C ASN A 97 5.49 -5.37 -9.79
N ASN A 98 5.39 -4.11 -9.37
CA ASN A 98 6.53 -3.42 -8.76
C ASN A 98 6.53 -3.42 -7.24
N ASP A 99 5.39 -3.61 -6.59
CA ASP A 99 5.33 -3.69 -5.14
C ASP A 99 5.99 -5.00 -4.65
N PRO A 100 7.13 -4.93 -3.92
CA PRO A 100 7.86 -6.11 -3.47
C PRO A 100 7.22 -6.78 -2.25
N PHE A 101 6.35 -6.09 -1.51
CA PHE A 101 5.80 -6.58 -0.24
C PHE A 101 4.55 -7.41 -0.43
N LEU A 102 3.84 -7.24 -1.55
CA LEU A 102 2.65 -8.02 -1.90
C LEU A 102 2.94 -9.45 -2.37
N VAL A 103 4.18 -9.96 -2.22
CA VAL A 103 4.57 -11.29 -2.70
C VAL A 103 3.66 -12.42 -2.18
N ASN A 104 3.25 -12.36 -0.91
CA ASN A 104 2.42 -13.40 -0.31
C ASN A 104 0.97 -13.34 -0.81
N VAL A 105 0.41 -12.14 -0.98
CA VAL A 105 -0.97 -12.00 -1.47
C VAL A 105 -1.13 -12.25 -2.97
N ARG A 106 -0.05 -12.16 -3.77
CA ARG A 106 -0.11 -12.43 -5.22
C ARG A 106 -0.54 -13.86 -5.58
N PHE A 107 -0.38 -14.81 -4.65
CA PHE A 107 -0.84 -16.19 -4.83
C PHE A 107 -2.32 -16.38 -4.43
N ASP A 108 -2.95 -15.36 -3.86
CA ASP A 108 -4.36 -15.38 -3.47
C ASP A 108 -5.28 -15.17 -4.68
N SER A 109 -6.32 -15.98 -4.82
CA SER A 109 -7.27 -15.84 -5.94
C SER A 109 -7.98 -14.47 -5.91
N ARG A 110 -8.23 -13.94 -4.70
CA ARG A 110 -8.86 -12.62 -4.52
C ARG A 110 -7.97 -11.50 -5.03
N PHE A 111 -6.65 -11.67 -4.99
CA PHE A 111 -5.71 -10.70 -5.56
C PHE A 111 -5.83 -10.66 -7.08
N THR A 112 -5.93 -11.82 -7.73
CA THR A 112 -6.11 -11.90 -9.19
C THR A 112 -7.36 -11.15 -9.63
N GLU A 113 -8.49 -11.37 -8.95
CA GLU A 113 -9.75 -10.67 -9.22
C GLU A 113 -9.60 -9.15 -9.02
N LEU A 114 -8.99 -8.74 -7.90
CA LEU A 114 -8.75 -7.35 -7.58
C LEU A 114 -7.89 -6.63 -8.63
N ILE A 115 -6.79 -7.24 -9.05
CA ILE A 115 -5.87 -6.63 -10.00
C ILE A 115 -6.48 -6.48 -11.39
N LEU A 116 -7.37 -7.40 -11.80
CA LEU A 116 -8.12 -7.25 -13.05
C LEU A 116 -9.07 -6.04 -13.00
N GLU A 117 -9.75 -5.82 -11.88
CA GLU A 117 -10.58 -4.63 -11.67
C GLU A 117 -9.73 -3.35 -11.70
N VAL A 118 -8.62 -3.32 -10.96
CA VAL A 118 -7.69 -2.18 -10.93
C VAL A 118 -7.17 -1.86 -12.33
N LYS A 119 -6.81 -2.88 -13.12
CA LYS A 119 -6.35 -2.71 -14.50
C LYS A 119 -7.39 -1.97 -15.35
N GLN A 120 -8.65 -2.41 -15.30
CA GLN A 120 -9.73 -1.79 -16.06
C GLN A 120 -9.91 -0.32 -15.67
N ARG A 121 -9.90 -0.01 -14.37
CA ARG A 121 -10.03 1.37 -13.85
C ARG A 121 -8.84 2.24 -14.30
N TRP A 122 -7.62 1.72 -14.23
CA TRP A 122 -6.41 2.43 -14.64
C TRP A 122 -6.34 2.69 -16.15
N GLU A 123 -6.69 1.70 -16.98
CA GLU A 123 -6.74 1.85 -18.44
C GLU A 123 -7.81 2.86 -18.88
N ALA A 124 -8.97 2.88 -18.22
CA ALA A 124 -10.01 3.87 -18.47
C ALA A 124 -9.53 5.30 -18.19
N LEU A 125 -8.84 5.53 -17.07
CA LEU A 125 -8.27 6.84 -16.76
C LEU A 125 -7.20 7.25 -17.78
N THR A 126 -6.20 6.40 -18.02
CA THR A 126 -5.07 6.72 -18.89
C THR A 126 -5.46 6.89 -20.36
N THR A 127 -6.49 6.18 -20.82
CA THR A 127 -7.05 6.39 -22.16
C THR A 127 -7.80 7.71 -22.27
N SER A 128 -8.58 8.07 -21.24
CA SER A 128 -9.30 9.34 -21.20
C SER A 128 -8.36 10.56 -21.18
N GLU A 129 -7.23 10.44 -20.50
CA GLU A 129 -6.21 11.49 -20.43
C GLU A 129 -5.51 11.71 -21.78
N LYS A 130 -5.15 10.63 -22.48
CA LYS A 130 -4.59 10.73 -23.83
C LYS A 130 -5.52 11.46 -24.81
N LEU A 131 -6.81 11.12 -24.80
CA LEU A 131 -7.81 11.77 -25.66
C LEU A 131 -7.99 13.27 -25.34
N LYS A 132 -7.93 13.66 -24.05
CA LYS A 132 -7.99 15.07 -23.63
C LYS A 132 -6.75 15.85 -24.05
N PHE A 133 -5.57 15.24 -23.95
CA PHE A 133 -4.31 15.87 -24.34
C PHE A 133 -4.24 16.07 -25.86
N GLU A 134 -4.60 15.06 -26.64
CA GLU A 134 -4.60 15.11 -28.11
C GLU A 134 -5.62 16.11 -28.67
N SER A 135 -6.80 16.23 -28.04
CA SER A 135 -7.83 17.20 -28.45
C SER A 135 -7.46 18.63 -28.03
N GLY A 136 -6.84 18.84 -26.86
CA GLY A 136 -6.35 20.15 -26.41
C GLY A 136 -5.16 20.69 -27.21
N SER A 137 -4.26 19.83 -27.71
CA SER A 137 -3.14 20.24 -28.56
C SER A 137 -3.55 20.67 -29.97
N ARG A 138 -4.76 20.30 -30.44
CA ARG A 138 -5.27 20.71 -31.76
C ARG A 138 -5.82 22.13 -31.80
N ILE A 139 -6.10 22.77 -30.65
CA ILE A 139 -6.78 24.08 -30.57
C ILE A 139 -5.78 25.27 -30.65
N LYS A 140 -4.46 25.04 -30.68
CA LYS A 140 -3.43 26.10 -30.78
C LYS A 140 -2.73 26.20 -32.14
N LYS A 141 -3.48 26.16 -33.24
CA LYS A 141 -2.97 26.47 -34.58
C LYS A 141 -3.93 27.39 -35.34
N GLU A 142 -4.06 28.63 -34.89
CA GLU A 142 -4.55 29.78 -35.69
C GLU A 142 -3.76 31.03 -35.31
#